data_AF-A0A940Z2G7-F1
#
_entry.id   AF-A0A940Z2G7-F1
#
_cell.length_a   1.000
_cell.length_b   1.000
_cell.length_c   1.000
_cell.angle_alpha   90.00
_cell.angle_beta   90.00
_cell.angle_gamma   90.00
#
_symmetry.space_group_name_H-M   'P 1'
#
loop_
_entity.id
_entity.type
_entity.pdbx_description
1 polymer ?
#
loop_
_entity_poly.entity_id
_entity_poly.type
_entity_poly.pdbx_seq_one_letter_code
_entity_poly.pdbx_strand_id
1 'polypeptide(L)'
;MKKDIYLFVSCYVSDFENMEERRRTTISYWEKFNYLDLSYNLRDLSLSVETAKARVEWLIKTSSRNGGQVQQNKSVLDVSFKKEGGNWKIKEVKPTK
;
A
#
# COMPACT_ATOMS: atom_id res chain seq x y z
N MET A 1 5.44 8.90 -11.05
CA MET A 1 4.56 8.72 -9.87
C MET A 1 4.71 9.92 -8.94
N LYS A 2 3.61 10.56 -8.54
CA LYS A 2 3.64 11.67 -7.57
C LYS A 2 3.74 11.10 -6.15
N LYS A 3 4.84 11.39 -5.45
CA LYS A 3 5.08 10.98 -4.06
C LYS A 3 4.35 11.94 -3.13
N ASP A 4 3.11 11.61 -2.76
CA ASP A 4 2.27 12.42 -1.88
C ASP A 4 1.98 11.64 -0.59
N ILE A 5 2.66 12.04 0.49
CA ILE A 5 2.55 11.35 1.76
C ILE A 5 1.19 11.57 2.42
N TYR A 6 0.55 12.73 2.19
CA TYR A 6 -0.76 13.02 2.74
C TYR A 6 -1.82 12.17 2.06
N LEU A 7 -1.74 12.03 0.73
CA LEU A 7 -2.59 11.10 0.00
C LEU A 7 -2.38 9.65 0.48
N PHE A 8 -1.12 9.22 0.64
CA PHE A 8 -0.80 7.89 1.14
C PHE A 8 -1.42 7.61 2.52
N VAL A 9 -1.24 8.52 3.47
CA VAL A 9 -1.80 8.39 4.83
C VAL A 9 -3.33 8.42 4.78
N SER A 10 -3.92 9.25 3.91
CA SER A 10 -5.37 9.36 3.78
C SER A 10 -6.07 8.07 3.33
N CYS A 11 -5.34 7.09 2.79
CA CYS A 11 -5.92 5.80 2.42
C CYS A 11 -6.20 4.90 3.63
N TYR A 12 -5.62 5.20 4.80
CA TYR A 12 -5.76 4.42 6.02
C TYR A 12 -6.84 5.00 6.93
N VAL A 13 -7.36 4.15 7.81
CA VAL A 13 -8.32 4.55 8.84
C VAL A 13 -7.64 5.40 9.90
N SER A 14 -8.40 6.28 10.57
CA SER A 14 -7.85 7.19 11.58
C SER A 14 -7.15 6.49 12.76
N ASP A 15 -7.60 5.28 13.10
CA ASP A 15 -7.10 4.42 14.17
C ASP A 15 -6.13 3.32 13.68
N PHE A 16 -5.52 3.49 12.49
CA PHE A 16 -4.66 2.46 11.90
C PHE A 16 -3.41 2.22 12.77
N GLU A 17 -3.17 0.95 13.10
CA GLU A 17 -2.05 0.55 13.94
C GLU A 17 -0.71 0.86 13.28
N ASN A 18 0.24 1.42 14.05
CA ASN A 18 1.60 1.71 13.60
C ASN A 18 1.69 2.64 12.37
N MET A 19 0.70 3.53 12.17
CA MET A 19 0.64 4.46 11.04
C MET A 19 1.89 5.37 10.92
N GLU A 20 2.40 5.87 12.05
CA GLU A 20 3.60 6.72 12.06
C GLU A 20 4.88 5.98 11.63
N GLU A 21 5.03 4.72 12.03
CA GLU A 21 6.13 3.88 11.55
C GLU A 21 6.00 3.60 10.05
N ARG A 22 4.78 3.28 9.59
CA ARG A 22 4.50 3.05 8.17
C ARG A 22 4.76 4.30 7.33
N ARG A 23 4.41 5.49 7.83
CA ARG A 23 4.71 6.78 7.19
C ARG A 23 6.22 7.00 7.06
N ARG A 24 6.97 6.86 8.16
CA ARG A 24 8.44 7.02 8.16
C ARG A 24 9.13 6.04 7.21
N THR A 25 8.73 4.78 7.24
CA THR A 25 9.26 3.74 6.35
C THR A 25 9.00 4.10 4.89
N THR A 26 7.76 4.50 4.56
CA THR A 26 7.39 4.88 3.18
C THR A 26 8.24 6.05 2.66
N ILE A 27 8.43 7.09 3.47
CA ILE A 27 9.31 8.23 3.12
C ILE A 27 10.74 7.74 2.86
N SER A 28 11.29 6.91 3.75
CA SER A 28 12.66 6.38 3.59
C SER A 28 12.82 5.57 2.29
N TYR A 29 11.83 4.74 1.93
CA TYR A 29 11.85 4.02 0.65
C TYR A 29 11.75 4.97 -0.55
N TRP A 30 10.91 6.00 -0.47
CA TRP A 30 10.79 7.02 -1.51
C TRP A 30 12.08 7.81 -1.71
N GLU A 31 12.90 7.99 -0.68
CA GLU A 31 14.20 8.68 -0.82
C GLU A 31 15.26 7.80 -1.48
N LYS A 32 15.22 6.49 -1.22
CA LYS A 32 16.22 5.50 -1.68
C LYS A 32 15.99 4.99 -3.10
N PHE A 33 14.74 4.97 -3.57
CA PHE A 33 14.38 4.31 -4.82
C PHE A 33 13.67 5.21 -5.82
N ASN A 34 14.00 4.98 -7.09
CA ASN A 34 13.23 5.44 -8.24
C ASN A 34 12.15 4.39 -8.53
N TYR A 35 10.88 4.82 -8.55
CA TYR A 35 9.74 3.96 -8.87
C TYR A 35 9.47 4.07 -10.37
N LEU A 36 9.74 2.99 -11.09
CA LEU A 36 9.66 2.94 -12.55
C LEU A 36 8.27 2.48 -13.01
N ASP A 37 7.69 1.52 -12.29
CA ASP A 37 6.40 0.94 -12.60
C ASP A 37 5.73 0.44 -11.31
N LEU A 38 4.41 0.55 -11.25
CA LEU A 38 3.60 0.11 -10.13
C LEU A 38 2.26 -0.37 -10.66
N SER A 39 1.97 -1.65 -10.47
CA SER A 39 0.67 -2.24 -10.80
C SER A 39 0.16 -3.08 -9.65
N TYR A 40 -1.15 -3.29 -9.63
CA TYR A 40 -1.80 -4.14 -8.64
C TYR A 40 -2.91 -4.97 -9.28
N ASN A 41 -3.18 -6.11 -8.67
CA ASN A 41 -4.37 -6.91 -8.93
C ASN A 41 -5.12 -7.14 -7.62
N LEU A 42 -6.45 -7.03 -7.67
CA LEU A 42 -7.34 -7.39 -6.57
C LEU A 42 -7.94 -8.76 -6.86
N ARG A 43 -7.86 -9.66 -5.88
CA ARG A 43 -8.45 -11.00 -5.90
C ARG A 43 -9.27 -11.21 -4.62
N ASP A 44 -10.07 -12.26 -4.62
CA ASP A 44 -10.77 -12.75 -3.42
C ASP A 44 -11.59 -11.65 -2.70
N LEU A 45 -12.23 -10.78 -3.48
CA LEU A 45 -13.01 -9.66 -2.97
C LEU A 45 -14.26 -10.16 -2.24
N SER A 46 -14.38 -9.76 -0.98
CA SER A 46 -15.57 -9.96 -0.16
C SER A 46 -16.05 -8.61 0.36
N LEU A 47 -17.28 -8.23 0.01
CA LEU A 47 -17.85 -6.93 0.32
C LEU A 47 -19.09 -7.09 1.21
N SER A 48 -19.18 -6.24 2.23
CA SER A 48 -20.38 -6.03 3.05
C SER A 48 -20.70 -4.53 3.10
N VAL A 49 -21.79 -4.16 3.78
CA VAL A 49 -22.26 -2.75 3.84
C VAL A 49 -21.16 -1.81 4.36
N GLU A 50 -20.42 -2.22 5.40
CA GLU A 50 -19.46 -1.38 6.12
C GLU A 50 -18.01 -1.90 6.08
N THR A 51 -17.80 -3.15 5.67
CA THR A 51 -16.48 -3.77 5.64
C THR A 51 -16.20 -4.45 4.30
N ALA A 52 -14.95 -4.50 3.89
CA ALA A 52 -14.51 -5.30 2.75
C ALA A 52 -13.21 -6.02 3.06
N LYS A 53 -12.94 -7.10 2.33
CA LYS A 53 -11.65 -7.81 2.33
C LYS A 53 -11.26 -8.09 0.90
N ALA A 54 -9.97 -7.98 0.60
CA ALA A 54 -9.43 -8.39 -0.69
C ALA A 54 -7.99 -8.87 -0.52
N ARG A 55 -7.58 -9.74 -1.42
CA ARG A 55 -6.17 -10.06 -1.63
C ARG A 55 -5.59 -9.11 -2.66
N VAL A 56 -4.53 -8.40 -2.31
CA VAL A 56 -3.86 -7.43 -3.17
C VAL A 56 -2.50 -7.99 -3.57
N GLU A 57 -2.32 -8.21 -4.87
CA GLU A 57 -1.01 -8.51 -5.44
C GLU A 57 -0.40 -7.22 -5.99
N TRP A 58 0.68 -6.76 -5.37
CA TRP A 58 1.48 -5.64 -5.85
C TRP A 58 2.65 -6.11 -6.71
N LEU A 59 2.88 -5.42 -7.81
CA LEU A 59 4.08 -5.55 -8.63
C LEU A 59 4.75 -4.19 -8.73
N ILE A 60 5.95 -4.07 -8.20
CA ILE A 60 6.70 -2.82 -8.15
C ILE A 60 8.02 -3.00 -8.89
N LYS A 61 8.29 -2.15 -9.88
CA LYS A 61 9.63 -2.03 -10.47
C LYS A 61 10.32 -0.80 -9.92
N THR A 62 11.50 -1.00 -9.34
CA THR A 62 12.33 0.07 -8.80
C THR A 62 13.75 -0.02 -9.32
N SER A 63 14.47 1.10 -9.23
CA SER A 63 15.93 1.10 -9.29
C SER A 63 16.49 1.91 -8.12
N SER A 64 17.73 1.61 -7.72
CA SER A 64 18.44 2.44 -6.76
C SER A 64 18.57 3.87 -7.29
N ARG A 65 18.42 4.86 -6.42
CA ARG A 65 18.54 6.26 -6.80
C ARG A 65 19.95 6.65 -7.26
N ASN A 66 20.97 5.95 -6.78
CA ASN A 66 22.37 6.17 -7.13
C ASN A 66 22.81 5.42 -8.41
N GLY A 67 21.85 4.91 -9.18
CA GLY A 67 22.12 3.96 -10.26
C GLY A 67 22.16 2.52 -9.76
N GLY A 68 21.87 1.59 -10.66
CA GLY A 68 21.83 0.16 -10.35
C GLY A 68 20.83 -0.59 -11.24
N GLN A 69 20.84 -1.92 -11.12
CA GLN A 69 19.94 -2.79 -11.87
C GLN A 69 18.48 -2.54 -11.46
N VAL A 70 17.58 -2.59 -12.44
CA VAL A 70 16.14 -2.57 -12.20
C VAL A 70 15.75 -3.84 -11.45
N GLN A 71 15.05 -3.67 -10.33
CA GLN A 71 14.51 -4.76 -9.53
C GLN A 71 12.99 -4.78 -9.69
N GLN A 72 12.43 -5.98 -9.72
CA GLN A 72 10.99 -6.19 -9.71
C GLN A 72 10.62 -6.99 -8.46
N ASN A 73 9.77 -6.41 -7.63
CA ASN A 73 9.29 -7.02 -6.40
C ASN A 73 7.79 -7.32 -6.52
N LYS A 74 7.41 -8.55 -6.18
CA LYS A 74 6.02 -8.98 -6.04
C LYS A 74 5.70 -9.14 -4.55
N SER A 75 4.59 -8.56 -4.10
CA SER A 75 4.08 -8.74 -2.73
C SER A 75 2.60 -9.12 -2.79
N VAL A 76 2.19 -10.07 -1.95
CA VAL A 76 0.78 -10.48 -1.83
C VAL A 76 0.33 -10.21 -0.41
N LEU A 77 -0.74 -9.44 -0.26
CA LEU A 77 -1.24 -8.95 1.01
C LEU A 77 -2.73 -9.22 1.14
N ASP A 78 -3.15 -9.73 2.29
CA ASP A 78 -4.56 -9.74 2.67
C ASP A 78 -4.88 -8.39 3.32
N VAL A 79 -5.83 -7.66 2.73
CA VAL A 79 -6.20 -6.30 3.15
C VAL A 79 -7.66 -6.28 3.57
N SER A 80 -7.92 -5.69 4.74
CA SER A 80 -9.28 -5.38 5.17
C SER A 80 -9.55 -3.87 5.10
N PHE A 81 -10.79 -3.54 4.74
CA PHE A 81 -11.26 -2.17 4.59
C PHE A 81 -12.48 -1.94 5.49
N LYS A 82 -12.63 -0.71 5.98
CA LYS A 82 -13.88 -0.22 6.57
C LYS A 82 -14.29 1.09 5.91
N LYS A 83 -15.59 1.40 5.92
CA LYS A 83 -16.06 2.74 5.58
C LYS A 83 -15.76 3.70 6.73
N GLU A 84 -15.26 4.88 6.38
CA GLU A 84 -15.05 5.99 7.29
C GLU A 84 -15.31 7.29 6.53
N GLY A 85 -16.25 8.11 7.01
CA GLY A 85 -16.66 9.34 6.32
C GLY A 85 -17.16 9.10 4.89
N GLY A 86 -17.88 8.00 4.66
CA GLY A 86 -18.41 7.62 3.34
C GLY A 86 -17.39 7.03 2.36
N ASN A 87 -16.11 6.92 2.74
CA ASN A 87 -15.04 6.42 1.90
C ASN A 87 -14.49 5.09 2.42
N TRP A 88 -14.08 4.20 1.52
CA TRP A 88 -13.34 3.00 1.89
C TRP A 88 -11.92 3.34 2.32
N LYS A 89 -11.52 2.84 3.49
CA LYS A 89 -10.19 3.04 4.07
C LYS A 89 -9.58 1.71 4.47
N ILE A 90 -8.27 1.61 4.37
CA ILE A 90 -7.48 0.44 4.77
C ILE A 90 -7.50 0.35 6.29
N LYS A 91 -8.11 -0.72 6.81
CA LYS A 91 -8.18 -1.02 8.24
C LYS A 91 -7.01 -1.88 8.69
N GLU A 92 -6.63 -2.87 7.90
CA GLU A 92 -5.58 -3.82 8.24
C GLU A 92 -4.88 -4.33 7.00
N VAL A 93 -3.57 -4.57 7.09
CA VAL A 93 -2.74 -5.17 6.03
C VAL A 93 -1.91 -6.27 6.63
N LYS A 94 -2.06 -7.50 6.12
CA LYS A 94 -1.32 -8.69 6.56
C LYS A 94 -0.61 -9.34 5.39
N PRO A 95 0.64 -9.81 5.55
CA PRO A 95 1.23 -10.73 4.59
C PRO A 95 0.37 -11.98 4.46
N THR A 96 0.16 -12.44 3.22
CA THR A 96 -0.42 -13.76 3.00
C THR A 96 0.53 -14.82 3.59
N LYS A 97 -0.01 -15.76 4.37
CA LYS A 97 0.75 -16.92 4.86
C LYS A 97 1.05 -17.90 3.73
#